data_AF-A0A557SEX0-F1
#
_entry.id   AF-A0A557SEX0-F1
#
_cell.length_a   1.000
_cell.length_b   1.000
_cell.length_c   1.000
_cell.angle_alpha   90.00
_cell.angle_beta   90.00
_cell.angle_gamma   90.00
#
_symmetry.space_group_name_H-M   'P 1'
#
loop_
_entity.id
_entity.type
_entity.pdbx_description
1 polymer ?
#
loop_
_entity_poly.entity_id
_entity_poly.type
_entity_poly.pdbx_seq_one_letter_code
_entity_poly.pdbx_strand_id
1 'polypeptide(L)'
;MPKACELKRGVIVEINGAPHAVKQVEAKSPSSRGAATLYKIRFTNLQTQQKLDESYKGDDMLKSIDCLRPQVQYSYLDGDLFTFMDMEDYSQYAINREDIEDQVGYLTEGLEGITALIVDGNLLGIELPQSVSLTITDTAPGIKGATATGRTKTATLTTGLEIQVPEYLEPGETVKVNTGTGKFISRA
;
A
#
# COMPACT_ATOMS: atom_id res chain seq x y z
N MET A 1 1.28 -16.84 -13.08
CA MET A 1 -0.13 -16.39 -13.09
C MET A 1 -0.68 -16.53 -11.68
N PRO A 2 -0.95 -15.43 -10.97
CA PRO A 2 -1.54 -15.49 -9.63
C PRO A 2 -2.95 -16.07 -9.67
N LYS A 3 -3.32 -16.82 -8.62
CA LYS A 3 -4.72 -17.22 -8.40
C LYS A 3 -5.53 -16.03 -7.90
N ALA A 4 -6.82 -16.00 -8.20
CA ALA A 4 -7.72 -14.96 -7.74
C ALA A 4 -7.77 -14.84 -6.20
N CYS A 5 -7.62 -15.95 -5.47
CA CYS A 5 -7.56 -15.94 -4.01
C CYS A 5 -6.25 -15.37 -3.43
N GLU A 6 -5.20 -15.26 -4.25
CA GLU A 6 -3.88 -14.74 -3.86
C GLU A 6 -3.70 -13.27 -4.22
N LEU A 7 -4.63 -12.69 -5.00
CA LEU A 7 -4.56 -11.29 -5.40
C LEU A 7 -4.69 -10.37 -4.19
N LYS A 8 -3.82 -9.36 -4.17
CA LYS A 8 -3.81 -8.28 -3.19
C LYS A 8 -3.93 -6.94 -3.91
N ARG A 9 -4.35 -5.91 -3.19
CA ARG A 9 -4.32 -4.53 -3.70
C ARG A 9 -2.89 -4.19 -4.15
N GLY A 10 -2.77 -3.55 -5.31
CA GLY A 10 -1.50 -3.19 -5.94
C GLY A 10 -0.93 -4.23 -6.92
N VAL A 11 -1.44 -5.46 -6.93
CA VAL A 11 -1.04 -6.44 -7.96
C VAL A 11 -1.54 -5.98 -9.33
N ILE A 12 -0.69 -6.07 -10.34
CA ILE A 12 -1.02 -5.77 -11.74
C ILE A 12 -1.20 -7.07 -12.52
N VAL A 13 -2.32 -7.19 -13.22
CA VAL A 13 -2.68 -8.33 -14.07
C VAL A 13 -3.04 -7.84 -15.47
N GLU A 14 -2.97 -8.74 -16.45
CA GLU A 14 -3.47 -8.49 -17.80
C GLU A 14 -4.91 -9.01 -17.92
N ILE A 15 -5.83 -8.13 -18.31
CA ILE A 15 -7.22 -8.47 -18.63
C ILE A 15 -7.53 -7.89 -20.00
N ASN A 16 -7.98 -8.73 -20.93
CA ASN A 16 -8.29 -8.35 -22.32
C ASN A 16 -7.13 -7.63 -23.04
N GLY A 17 -5.88 -8.02 -22.75
CA GLY A 17 -4.68 -7.43 -23.35
C GLY A 17 -4.28 -6.07 -22.77
N ALA A 18 -4.95 -5.58 -21.72
CA ALA A 18 -4.59 -4.32 -21.06
C ALA A 18 -4.16 -4.55 -19.59
N PRO A 19 -3.22 -3.75 -19.08
CA PRO A 19 -2.78 -3.82 -17.69
C PRO A 19 -3.86 -3.27 -16.75
N HIS A 20 -4.14 -4.01 -15.69
CA HIS A 20 -5.16 -3.71 -14.69
C HIS A 20 -4.57 -3.84 -13.28
N ALA A 21 -4.64 -2.78 -12.48
CA ALA A 21 -4.25 -2.83 -11.07
C ALA A 21 -5.43 -3.26 -10.22
N VAL A 22 -5.20 -4.20 -9.31
CA VAL A 22 -6.15 -4.58 -8.28
C VAL A 22 -6.28 -3.43 -7.28
N LYS A 23 -7.45 -2.80 -7.20
CA LYS A 23 -7.76 -1.76 -6.20
C LYS A 23 -8.48 -2.32 -4.98
N GLN A 24 -9.30 -3.37 -5.13
CA GLN A 24 -10.02 -3.97 -4.01
C GLN A 24 -10.28 -5.45 -4.26
N VAL A 25 -10.21 -6.27 -3.20
CA VAL A 25 -10.55 -7.69 -3.22
C VAL A 25 -11.50 -7.98 -2.07
N GLU A 26 -12.66 -8.57 -2.36
CA GLU A 26 -13.66 -8.99 -1.39
C GLU A 26 -13.95 -10.49 -1.55
N ALA A 27 -13.66 -11.28 -0.51
CA ALA A 27 -13.98 -12.70 -0.47
C ALA A 27 -15.42 -12.90 0.05
N LYS A 28 -16.31 -13.40 -0.80
CA LYS A 28 -17.68 -13.72 -0.45
C LYS A 28 -17.84 -15.23 -0.31
N SER A 29 -17.85 -15.68 0.95
CA SER A 29 -18.19 -17.06 1.28
C SER A 29 -19.65 -17.36 0.92
N PRO A 30 -19.95 -18.54 0.38
CA PRO A 30 -21.31 -18.89 0.01
C PRO A 30 -22.17 -19.18 1.23
N SER A 31 -23.47 -18.87 1.13
CA SER A 31 -24.47 -19.18 2.16
C SER A 31 -24.94 -20.64 2.13
N SER A 32 -24.73 -21.34 1.01
CA SER A 32 -25.17 -22.73 0.82
C SER A 32 -23.98 -23.70 0.94
N ARG A 33 -24.21 -24.82 1.62
CA ARG A 33 -23.19 -25.87 1.84
C ARG A 33 -22.73 -26.43 0.49
N GLY A 34 -21.44 -26.25 0.17
CA GLY A 34 -20.79 -26.81 -1.04
C GLY A 34 -20.65 -25.85 -2.23
N ALA A 35 -21.12 -24.60 -2.13
CA ALA A 35 -20.79 -23.59 -3.14
C ALA A 35 -19.34 -23.07 -2.95
N ALA A 36 -18.74 -22.53 -4.01
CA ALA A 36 -17.38 -22.00 -3.98
C ALA A 36 -17.36 -20.54 -3.49
N THR A 37 -16.33 -20.16 -2.74
CA THR A 37 -16.05 -18.76 -2.39
C THR A 37 -15.78 -17.96 -3.66
N LEU A 38 -16.49 -16.84 -3.81
CA LEU A 38 -16.30 -15.91 -4.92
C LEU A 38 -15.47 -14.72 -4.45
N TYR A 39 -14.47 -14.35 -5.24
CA TYR A 39 -13.65 -13.18 -5.04
C TYR A 39 -14.15 -12.09 -5.98
N LYS A 40 -14.76 -11.05 -5.42
CA LYS A 40 -15.11 -9.84 -6.17
C LYS A 40 -13.91 -8.92 -6.17
N ILE A 41 -13.43 -8.59 -7.35
CA ILE A 41 -12.21 -7.82 -7.52
C ILE A 41 -12.52 -6.58 -8.34
N ARG A 42 -12.18 -5.42 -7.77
CA ARG A 42 -12.20 -4.15 -8.48
C ARG A 42 -10.82 -3.90 -9.04
N PHE A 43 -10.77 -3.78 -10.35
CA PHE A 43 -9.59 -3.37 -11.10
C PHE A 43 -9.72 -1.93 -11.56
N THR A 44 -8.58 -1.32 -11.84
CA THR A 44 -8.48 -0.09 -12.63
C THR A 44 -7.58 -0.36 -13.82
N ASN A 45 -8.11 -0.15 -15.01
CA ASN A 45 -7.33 -0.21 -16.24
C ASN A 45 -6.27 0.90 -16.18
N LEU A 46 -5.01 0.52 -16.30
CA LEU A 46 -3.90 1.42 -16.07
C LEU A 46 -3.60 2.32 -17.28
N GLN A 47 -4.17 2.03 -18.45
CA GLN A 47 -4.08 2.88 -19.63
C GLN A 47 -5.25 3.88 -19.72
N THR A 48 -6.46 3.45 -19.36
CA THR A 48 -7.69 4.26 -19.53
C THR A 48 -8.26 4.82 -18.22
N GLN A 49 -7.72 4.41 -17.07
CA GLN A 49 -8.22 4.70 -15.73
C GLN A 49 -9.66 4.22 -15.47
N GLN A 50 -10.22 3.40 -16.36
CA GLN A 50 -11.56 2.85 -16.21
C GLN A 50 -11.60 1.77 -15.13
N LYS A 51 -12.62 1.82 -14.28
CA LYS A 51 -12.87 0.79 -13.29
C LYS A 51 -13.50 -0.44 -13.95
N LEU A 52 -13.04 -1.62 -13.56
CA LEU A 52 -13.57 -2.90 -14.00
C LEU A 52 -13.86 -3.76 -12.77
N ASP A 53 -15.13 -4.12 -12.54
CA ASP A 53 -15.53 -4.99 -11.44
C ASP A 53 -15.78 -6.40 -12.00
N GLU A 54 -15.00 -7.39 -11.57
CA GLU A 54 -15.15 -8.79 -11.98
C GLU A 54 -15.23 -9.75 -10.79
N SER A 55 -15.70 -10.97 -11.04
CA SER A 55 -15.87 -12.01 -10.02
C SER A 55 -15.22 -13.31 -10.46
N TYR A 56 -14.36 -13.83 -9.60
CA TYR A 56 -13.56 -15.03 -9.86
C TYR A 56 -13.81 -16.09 -8.79
N LYS A 57 -13.67 -17.36 -9.16
CA LYS A 57 -13.48 -18.46 -8.21
C LYS A 57 -12.04 -18.44 -7.71
N GLY A 58 -11.80 -18.96 -6.52
CA GLY A 58 -10.46 -18.95 -5.91
C GLY A 58 -9.35 -19.57 -6.78
N ASP A 59 -9.70 -20.58 -7.60
CA ASP A 59 -8.74 -21.27 -8.46
C ASP A 59 -8.55 -20.64 -9.83
N ASP A 60 -9.31 -19.58 -10.16
CA ASP A 60 -9.17 -18.88 -11.43
C ASP A 60 -7.81 -18.17 -11.47
N MET A 61 -7.09 -18.35 -12.57
CA MET A 61 -5.74 -17.82 -12.77
C MET A 61 -5.82 -16.56 -13.63
N LEU A 62 -5.20 -15.46 -13.17
CA LEU A 62 -5.07 -14.25 -13.95
C LEU A 62 -3.68 -14.17 -14.58
N LYS A 63 -3.62 -13.67 -15.82
CA LYS A 63 -2.34 -13.48 -16.51
C LYS A 63 -1.59 -12.35 -15.83
N SER A 64 -0.33 -12.61 -15.47
CA SER A 64 0.58 -11.57 -14.99
C SER A 64 1.13 -10.82 -16.20
N ILE A 65 1.28 -9.51 -16.07
CA ILE A 65 2.02 -8.71 -17.04
C ILE A 65 3.50 -8.65 -16.66
N ASP A 66 4.38 -8.63 -17.66
CA ASP A 66 5.78 -8.30 -17.44
C ASP A 66 5.87 -6.82 -17.07
N CYS A 67 6.31 -6.58 -15.84
CA CYS A 67 6.40 -5.26 -15.23
C CYS A 67 7.85 -5.05 -14.81
N LEU A 68 8.41 -3.91 -15.20
CA LEU A 68 9.71 -3.48 -14.73
C LEU A 68 9.57 -3.06 -13.27
N ARG A 69 10.48 -3.56 -12.43
CA ARG A 69 10.46 -3.37 -10.98
C ARG A 69 11.76 -2.77 -10.45
N PRO A 70 12.18 -1.59 -10.95
CA PRO A 70 13.40 -0.98 -10.46
C PRO A 70 13.23 -0.47 -9.02
N GLN A 71 14.35 -0.36 -8.32
CA GLN A 71 14.41 0.36 -7.05
C GLN A 71 14.37 1.86 -7.35
N VAL A 72 13.48 2.57 -6.65
CA VAL A 72 13.32 4.01 -6.81
C VAL A 72 13.42 4.70 -5.46
N GLN A 73 13.69 5.99 -5.48
CA GLN A 73 13.59 6.86 -4.31
C GLN A 73 12.56 7.96 -4.53
N TYR A 74 11.77 8.25 -3.50
CA TYR A 74 10.87 9.40 -3.52
C TYR A 74 11.69 10.69 -3.61
N SER A 75 11.37 11.54 -4.58
CA SER A 75 12.10 12.78 -4.85
C SER A 75 11.35 13.99 -4.30
N TYR A 76 10.17 14.30 -4.85
CA TYR A 76 9.36 15.45 -4.42
C TYR A 76 7.89 15.30 -4.87
N LEU A 77 7.05 16.15 -4.33
CA LEU A 77 5.64 16.32 -4.69
C LEU A 77 5.46 17.64 -5.44
N ASP A 78 4.87 17.59 -6.63
CA ASP A 78 4.45 18.78 -7.39
C ASP A 78 2.93 18.76 -7.58
N GLY A 79 2.23 19.60 -6.81
CA GLY A 79 0.76 19.55 -6.71
C GLY A 79 0.27 18.19 -6.18
N ASP A 80 -0.36 17.41 -7.05
CA ASP A 80 -0.85 16.05 -6.76
C ASP A 80 0.04 14.94 -7.35
N LEU A 81 1.18 15.30 -7.95
CA LEU A 81 2.05 14.38 -8.66
C LEU A 81 3.28 14.03 -7.84
N PHE A 82 3.39 12.77 -7.42
CA PHE A 82 4.55 12.24 -6.71
C PHE A 82 5.62 11.82 -7.72
N THR A 83 6.81 12.37 -7.57
CA THR A 83 7.96 12.06 -8.43
C THR A 83 8.91 11.10 -7.72
N PHE A 84 9.31 10.06 -8.44
CA PHE A 84 10.27 9.04 -8.02
C PHE A 84 11.43 9.01 -9.00
N MET A 85 12.64 8.78 -8.50
CA MET A 85 13.84 8.66 -9.30
C MET A 85 14.39 7.25 -9.23
N ASP A 86 14.71 6.67 -10.38
CA ASP A 86 15.39 5.40 -10.49
C ASP A 86 16.77 5.46 -9.84
N MET A 87 17.13 4.41 -9.09
CA MET A 87 18.41 4.35 -8.37
C MET A 87 19.58 3.88 -9.25
N GLU A 88 19.30 3.28 -10.41
CA GLU A 88 20.32 2.77 -11.34
C GLU A 88 20.61 3.77 -12.46
N ASP A 89 19.56 4.27 -13.13
CA ASP A 89 19.72 5.10 -14.33
C ASP A 89 19.30 6.57 -14.15
N TYR A 90 18.80 6.95 -12.97
CA TYR A 90 18.33 8.30 -12.62
C TYR A 90 17.15 8.82 -13.45
N SER A 91 16.46 7.94 -14.18
CA SER A 91 15.20 8.28 -14.85
C SER A 91 14.15 8.70 -13.82
N GLN A 92 13.33 9.68 -14.17
CA GLN A 92 12.26 10.17 -13.31
C GLN A 92 10.92 9.65 -13.78
N TYR A 93 10.13 9.21 -12.81
CA TYR A 93 8.78 8.72 -13.02
C TYR A 93 7.84 9.47 -12.10
N ALA A 94 6.64 9.73 -12.58
CA ALA A 94 5.65 10.51 -11.87
C ALA A 94 4.33 9.76 -11.80
N ILE A 95 3.64 9.84 -10.67
CA ILE A 95 2.36 9.17 -10.44
C ILE A 95 1.43 10.07 -9.63
N ASN A 96 0.14 10.04 -9.95
CA ASN A 96 -0.86 10.83 -9.24
C ASN A 96 -1.07 10.29 -7.82
N ARG A 97 -1.35 11.20 -6.89
CA ARG A 97 -1.68 10.89 -5.49
C ARG A 97 -2.78 9.83 -5.35
N GLU A 98 -3.82 9.92 -6.17
CA GLU A 98 -4.96 9.00 -6.16
C GLU A 98 -4.58 7.56 -6.49
N ASP A 99 -3.50 7.36 -7.26
CA ASP A 99 -3.06 6.03 -7.66
C ASP A 99 -2.28 5.31 -6.56
N ILE A 100 -1.67 6.08 -5.65
CA ILE A 100 -0.86 5.60 -4.52
C ILE A 100 -1.39 6.07 -3.16
N GLU A 101 -2.69 6.38 -3.06
CA GLU A 101 -3.31 6.98 -1.87
C GLU A 101 -2.99 6.22 -0.58
N ASP A 102 -2.99 4.88 -0.63
CA ASP A 102 -2.68 4.01 0.50
C ASP A 102 -1.21 4.11 0.94
N GLN A 103 -0.31 4.45 0.04
CA GLN A 103 1.13 4.49 0.25
C GLN A 103 1.60 5.87 0.72
N VAL A 104 0.89 6.94 0.35
CA VAL A 104 1.28 8.34 0.59
C VAL A 104 1.60 8.60 2.06
N GLY A 105 0.81 8.06 2.99
CA GLY A 105 1.03 8.24 4.44
C GLY A 105 2.31 7.60 4.99
N TYR A 106 3.02 6.80 4.20
CA TYR A 106 4.27 6.14 4.61
C TYR A 106 5.50 6.69 3.89
N LEU A 107 5.32 7.57 2.90
CA LEU A 107 6.42 8.14 2.13
C LEU A 107 7.12 9.24 2.94
N THR A 108 8.44 9.08 3.11
CA THR A 108 9.32 10.10 3.67
C THR A 108 10.49 10.35 2.73
N GLU A 109 11.07 11.54 2.81
CA GLU A 109 12.37 11.79 2.18
C GLU A 109 13.41 10.79 2.69
N GLY A 110 14.20 10.23 1.78
CA GLY A 110 15.21 9.22 2.11
C GLY A 110 14.66 7.83 2.45
N LEU A 111 13.37 7.55 2.23
CA LEU A 111 12.85 6.19 2.39
C LEU A 111 13.46 5.25 1.35
N GLU A 112 14.18 4.23 1.83
CA GLU A 112 14.78 3.18 1.00
C GLU A 112 13.83 1.99 0.78
N GLY A 113 14.11 1.21 -0.26
CA GLY A 113 13.40 -0.05 -0.55
C GLY A 113 12.04 0.14 -1.21
N ILE A 114 11.81 1.28 -1.87
CA ILE A 114 10.64 1.50 -2.71
C ILE A 114 10.89 0.85 -4.07
N THR A 115 9.94 0.04 -4.53
CA THR A 115 10.00 -0.59 -5.85
C THR A 115 8.92 0.03 -6.73
N ALA A 116 9.29 0.55 -7.90
CA ALA A 116 8.33 1.04 -8.87
C ALA A 116 7.68 -0.11 -9.64
N LEU A 117 6.44 0.07 -10.08
CA LEU A 117 5.75 -0.85 -10.99
C LEU A 117 5.56 -0.14 -12.33
N ILE A 118 6.44 -0.44 -13.30
CA ILE A 118 6.46 0.23 -14.59
C ILE A 118 6.02 -0.73 -15.70
N VAL A 119 5.07 -0.28 -16.52
CA VAL A 119 4.61 -0.99 -17.72
C VAL A 119 4.58 -0.01 -18.88
N ASP A 120 5.16 -0.40 -20.01
CA ASP A 120 5.27 0.43 -21.23
C ASP A 120 5.82 1.85 -20.95
N GLY A 121 6.76 1.96 -20.01
CA GLY A 121 7.40 3.22 -19.60
C GLY A 121 6.57 4.09 -18.64
N ASN A 122 5.36 3.67 -18.27
CA ASN A 122 4.50 4.41 -17.34
C ASN A 122 4.61 3.82 -15.93
N LEU A 123 4.75 4.68 -14.92
CA LEU A 123 4.70 4.29 -13.52
C LEU A 123 3.24 4.13 -13.09
N LEU A 124 2.88 2.92 -12.68
CA LEU A 124 1.50 2.54 -12.39
C LEU A 124 1.24 2.30 -10.90
N GLY A 125 2.30 2.19 -10.11
CA GLY A 125 2.21 2.01 -8.67
C GLY A 125 3.59 1.87 -8.06
N ILE A 126 3.60 1.80 -6.73
CA ILE A 126 4.81 1.56 -5.95
C ILE A 126 4.55 0.46 -4.92
N GLU A 127 5.56 -0.34 -4.65
CA GLU A 127 5.61 -1.25 -3.52
C GLU A 127 6.55 -0.65 -2.47
N LEU A 128 6.03 -0.47 -1.27
CA LEU A 128 6.80 0.02 -0.12
C LEU A 128 7.54 -1.14 0.56
N PRO A 129 8.62 -0.85 1.32
CA PRO A 129 9.20 -1.85 2.22
C PRO A 129 8.13 -2.34 3.21
N GLN A 130 8.31 -3.56 3.74
CA GLN A 130 7.36 -4.20 4.69
C GLN A 130 7.06 -3.33 5.92
N SER A 131 7.97 -2.43 6.26
CA SER A 131 7.83 -1.52 7.38
C SER A 131 8.60 -0.23 7.14
N VAL A 132 8.10 0.87 7.68
CA VAL A 132 8.76 2.18 7.69
C VAL A 132 8.96 2.67 9.12
N SER A 133 9.97 3.52 9.32
CA SER A 133 10.22 4.19 10.60
C SER A 133 9.70 5.62 10.52
N LEU A 134 8.78 5.98 11.39
CA LEU A 134 8.15 7.30 11.41
C LEU A 134 8.18 7.86 12.83
N THR A 135 8.47 9.14 12.96
CA THR A 135 8.47 9.82 14.27
C THR A 135 7.07 10.28 14.65
N ILE A 136 6.71 10.12 15.93
CA ILE A 136 5.47 10.63 16.51
C ILE A 136 5.59 12.15 16.67
N THR A 137 4.70 12.91 16.04
CA THR A 137 4.64 14.37 16.18
C THR A 137 3.65 14.81 17.25
N ASP A 138 2.56 14.07 17.43
CA ASP A 138 1.54 14.36 18.43
C ASP A 138 0.87 13.08 18.93
N THR A 139 0.50 13.07 20.21
CA THR A 139 -0.28 11.98 20.81
C THR A 139 -0.88 12.45 22.14
N ALA A 140 -2.04 11.91 22.50
CA ALA A 140 -2.64 12.18 23.80
C ALA A 140 -1.69 11.84 24.97
N PRO A 141 -1.72 12.62 26.07
CA PRO A 141 -0.91 12.33 27.25
C PRO A 141 -1.30 10.97 27.85
N GLY A 142 -0.31 10.21 28.32
CA GLY A 142 -0.57 8.93 28.97
C GLY A 142 -1.37 9.10 30.27
N ILE A 143 -2.29 8.17 30.54
CA ILE A 143 -3.09 8.20 31.77
C ILE A 143 -2.24 7.60 32.91
N LYS A 144 -1.79 8.45 33.83
CA LYS A 144 -1.10 8.00 35.06
C LYS A 144 -1.97 7.00 35.83
N GLY A 145 -1.46 5.79 36.05
CA GLY A 145 -2.14 4.73 36.81
C GLY A 145 -2.89 3.70 35.95
N ALA A 146 -2.84 3.79 34.62
CA ALA A 146 -3.34 2.75 33.74
C ALA A 146 -2.38 1.54 33.73
N THR A 147 -2.63 0.55 34.59
CA THR A 147 -1.86 -0.71 34.68
C THR A 147 -2.33 -1.79 33.70
N ALA A 148 -3.24 -1.46 32.78
CA ALA A 148 -3.75 -2.41 31.81
C ALA A 148 -2.75 -2.58 30.66
N THR A 149 -2.10 -3.74 30.64
CA THR A 149 -1.31 -4.23 29.51
C THR A 149 -2.17 -4.21 28.24
N GLY A 150 -1.66 -3.58 27.17
CA GLY A 150 -2.30 -3.58 25.86
C GLY A 150 -3.22 -2.40 25.55
N ARG A 151 -3.25 -1.34 26.38
CA ARG A 151 -3.92 -0.09 25.97
C ARG A 151 -3.12 0.62 24.89
N THR A 152 -3.85 1.10 23.88
CA THR A 152 -3.31 1.93 22.81
C THR A 152 -3.95 3.31 22.84
N LYS A 153 -3.22 4.28 22.31
CA LYS A 153 -3.69 5.63 22.04
C LYS A 153 -3.41 5.98 20.58
N THR A 154 -4.18 6.90 20.03
CA THR A 154 -3.91 7.46 18.70
C THR A 154 -2.69 8.36 18.76
N ALA A 155 -1.76 8.16 17.83
CA ALA A 155 -0.62 9.02 17.60
C ALA A 155 -0.58 9.45 16.13
N THR A 156 -0.26 10.72 15.93
CA THR A 156 0.00 11.33 14.62
C THR A 156 1.49 11.26 14.33
N LEU A 157 1.84 10.83 13.13
CA LEU A 157 3.23 10.68 12.69
C LEU A 157 3.67 11.87 11.82
N THR A 158 4.96 11.97 11.54
CA THR A 158 5.58 13.02 10.69
C THR A 158 4.94 13.22 9.32
N THR A 159 4.37 12.16 8.73
CA THR A 159 3.66 12.21 7.44
C THR A 159 2.19 12.62 7.56
N GLY A 160 1.68 12.84 8.78
CA GLY A 160 0.27 13.03 9.09
C GLY A 160 -0.51 11.72 9.25
N LEU A 161 0.13 10.56 9.09
CA LEU A 161 -0.52 9.27 9.29
C LEU A 161 -0.89 9.07 10.77
N GLU A 162 -2.13 8.69 11.04
CA GLU A 162 -2.60 8.35 12.39
C GLU A 162 -2.60 6.84 12.60
N ILE A 163 -1.98 6.37 13.69
CA ILE A 163 -1.95 4.95 14.05
C ILE A 163 -2.21 4.74 15.54
N GLN A 164 -2.57 3.51 15.91
CA GLN A 164 -2.67 3.09 17.31
C GLN A 164 -1.29 2.67 17.83
N VAL A 165 -0.82 3.33 18.89
CA VAL A 165 0.47 3.06 19.52
C VAL A 165 0.29 2.81 21.03
N PRO A 166 1.19 2.07 21.69
CA PRO A 166 1.14 1.90 23.15
C PRO A 166 1.09 3.22 23.94
N GLU A 167 0.33 3.25 25.05
CA GLU A 167 0.11 4.48 25.85
C GLU A 167 1.40 5.14 26.38
N TYR A 168 2.47 4.36 26.58
CA TYR A 168 3.74 4.84 27.12
C TYR A 168 4.61 5.62 26.13
N LEU A 169 4.26 5.62 24.83
CA LEU A 169 5.03 6.35 23.82
C LEU A 169 4.71 7.84 23.86
N GLU A 170 5.72 8.67 23.60
CA GLU A 170 5.62 10.13 23.68
C GLU A 170 5.96 10.79 22.33
N PRO A 171 5.55 12.05 22.09
CA PRO A 171 6.02 12.80 20.93
C PRO A 171 7.56 12.86 20.86
N GLY A 172 8.10 12.76 19.66
CA GLY A 172 9.54 12.70 19.38
C GLY A 172 10.12 11.28 19.31
N GLU A 173 9.37 10.26 19.75
CA GLU A 173 9.80 8.87 19.60
C GLU A 173 9.57 8.35 18.17
N THR A 174 10.50 7.52 17.69
CA THR A 174 10.37 6.89 16.37
C THR A 174 9.78 5.49 16.52
N VAL A 175 8.79 5.19 15.69
CA VAL A 175 8.08 3.92 15.69
C VAL A 175 8.18 3.25 14.33
N LYS A 176 8.23 1.92 14.35
CA LYS A 176 8.21 1.08 13.17
C LYS A 176 6.77 0.69 12.86
N VAL A 177 6.32 0.96 11.64
CA VAL A 177 4.93 0.75 11.17
C VAL A 177 4.92 -0.24 10.04
N ASN A 178 4.00 -1.20 10.05
CA ASN A 178 3.79 -2.13 8.95
C ASN A 178 3.01 -1.44 7.82
N THR A 179 3.59 -1.34 6.62
CA THR A 179 2.97 -0.63 5.48
C THR A 179 1.77 -1.35 4.89
N GLY A 180 1.70 -2.68 5.02
CA GLY A 180 0.58 -3.48 4.52
C GLY A 180 -0.66 -3.47 5.41
N THR A 181 -0.51 -3.14 6.70
CA THR A 181 -1.61 -3.19 7.69
C THR A 181 -1.84 -1.87 8.42
N GLY A 182 -0.92 -0.91 8.31
CA GLY A 182 -0.94 0.36 9.04
C GLY A 182 -0.76 0.23 10.55
N LYS A 183 -0.27 -0.92 11.03
CA LYS A 183 -0.15 -1.20 12.47
C LYS A 183 1.25 -0.91 12.99
N PHE A 184 1.31 -0.42 14.23
CA PHE A 184 2.52 -0.37 15.03
C PHE A 184 3.16 -1.77 15.15
N ILE A 185 4.47 -1.85 14.93
CA ILE A 185 5.29 -3.05 15.14
C ILE A 185 6.08 -2.93 16.44
N SER A 186 6.92 -1.89 16.54
CA SER A 186 7.84 -1.68 17.65
C SER A 186 8.28 -0.22 17.74
N ARG A 187 8.90 0.16 18.85
CA ARG A 187 9.77 1.35 18.89
C ARG A 187 10.98 1.08 17.99
N ALA A 188 11.38 2.08 17.20
CA ALA A 188 12.52 1.99 16.27
C ALA A 188 13.85 2.29 16.97
#